data_AF-A0A9P6IUK4-F1
#
_entry.id   AF-A0A9P6IUK4-F1
#
_cell.length_a   1.000
_cell.length_b   1.000
_cell.length_c   1.000
_cell.angle_alpha   90.00
_cell.angle_beta   90.00
_cell.angle_gamma   90.00
#
_symmetry.space_group_name_H-M   'P 1'
#
loop_
_entity.id
_entity.type
_entity.pdbx_description
1 polymer ?
#
loop_
_entity_poly.entity_id
_entity_poly.type
_entity_poly.pdbx_seq_one_letter_code
_entity_poly.pdbx_strand_id
1 'polypeptide(L)'
;MSLTPPEMISATSRALSLPEIVFEILACLEAQAELCPQPVQSTLRACTLVNRTWFFDATIFLYRNPYIRNGRDSEVKINALVRTLNTTNRGLY
;
A
#
# COMPACT_ATOMS: atom_id res chain seq x y z
N MET A 1 -18.40 36.31 -41.68
CA MET A 1 -18.38 34.89 -41.29
C MET A 1 -16.99 34.60 -40.76
N SER A 2 -16.83 34.57 -39.43
CA SER A 2 -15.53 34.34 -38.79
C SER A 2 -15.45 32.87 -38.39
N LEU A 3 -14.49 32.15 -38.94
CA LEU A 3 -14.21 30.75 -38.59
C LEU A 3 -13.35 30.75 -37.32
N THR A 4 -13.96 30.50 -36.16
CA THR A 4 -13.22 30.15 -34.95
C THR A 4 -12.57 28.77 -35.15
N PRO A 5 -11.26 28.61 -34.91
CA PRO A 5 -10.61 27.31 -35.00
C PRO A 5 -11.20 26.35 -33.95
N PRO A 6 -11.23 25.03 -34.23
CA PRO A 6 -11.73 24.07 -33.26
C PRO A 6 -10.87 24.16 -32.00
N GLU A 7 -11.51 24.51 -30.89
CA GLU A 7 -10.94 24.33 -29.56
C GLU A 7 -10.44 22.88 -29.48
N MET A 8 -9.12 22.72 -29.51
CA MET A 8 -8.51 21.49 -29.05
C MET A 8 -9.04 21.27 -27.65
N ILE A 9 -9.90 20.25 -27.51
CA ILE A 9 -10.32 19.72 -26.23
C ILE A 9 -9.04 19.20 -25.59
N SER A 10 -8.33 20.11 -24.91
CA SER A 10 -7.25 19.78 -24.00
C SER A 10 -7.95 19.07 -22.86
N ALA A 11 -8.03 17.75 -22.97
CA ALA A 11 -8.28 16.87 -21.85
C ALA A 11 -7.09 16.91 -20.88
N THR A 12 -6.64 18.11 -20.50
CA THR A 12 -6.22 18.39 -19.13
C THR A 12 -7.47 18.39 -18.26
N SER A 13 -8.20 17.26 -18.28
CA SER A 13 -9.16 16.94 -17.24
C SER A 13 -8.34 16.90 -15.96
N ARG A 14 -8.46 17.98 -15.20
CA ARG A 14 -7.87 18.18 -13.89
C ARG A 14 -8.16 16.90 -13.12
N ALA A 15 -7.11 16.11 -12.86
CA ALA A 15 -7.21 14.84 -12.17
C ALA A 15 -8.12 15.02 -10.96
N LEU A 16 -9.30 14.38 -11.02
CA LEU A 16 -10.27 14.25 -9.93
C LEU A 16 -9.49 14.17 -8.62
N SER A 17 -9.72 15.11 -7.70
CA SER A 17 -9.14 15.18 -6.34
C SER A 17 -8.23 13.99 -6.02
N LEU A 18 -7.00 14.07 -6.57
CA LEU A 18 -6.04 12.95 -6.65
C LEU A 18 -5.83 12.16 -5.34
N PRO A 19 -5.95 12.75 -4.14
CA PRO A 19 -5.74 12.01 -2.90
C PRO A 19 -6.74 10.88 -2.63
N GLU A 20 -8.05 11.09 -2.83
CA GLU A 20 -9.07 10.10 -2.39
C GLU A 20 -9.03 8.83 -3.25
N ILE A 21 -8.91 8.98 -4.57
CA ILE A 21 -8.83 7.85 -5.50
C ILE A 21 -7.58 7.01 -5.25
N VAL A 22 -6.45 7.64 -4.89
CA VAL A 22 -5.21 6.92 -4.58
C VAL A 22 -5.40 6.06 -3.34
N PHE A 23 -6.04 6.59 -2.30
CA PHE A 23 -6.33 5.84 -1.09
C PHE A 23 -7.25 4.64 -1.36
N GLU A 24 -8.30 4.81 -2.16
CA GLU A 24 -9.22 3.72 -2.54
C GLU A 24 -8.51 2.62 -3.34
N ILE A 25 -7.66 2.98 -4.30
CA ILE A 25 -6.86 2.02 -5.08
C ILE A 25 -5.96 1.19 -4.14
N LEU A 26 -5.31 1.84 -3.18
CA LEU A 26 -4.44 1.18 -2.22
C LEU A 26 -5.23 0.28 -1.25
N ALA A 27 -6.44 0.68 -0.86
CA ALA A 27 -7.33 -0.18 -0.07
C ALA A 27 -7.78 -1.42 -0.85
N CYS A 28 -8.05 -1.31 -2.16
CA CYS A 28 -8.32 -2.47 -3.00
C CYS A 28 -7.12 -3.42 -3.09
N LEU A 29 -5.90 -2.88 -3.14
CA LEU A 29 -4.67 -3.69 -3.13
C LEU A 29 -4.48 -4.40 -1.78
N GLU A 30 -4.74 -3.70 -0.66
CA GLU A 30 -4.67 -4.28 0.69
C GLU A 30 -5.65 -5.45 0.86
N ALA A 31 -6.87 -5.36 0.33
CA ALA A 31 -7.86 -6.44 0.38
C ALA A 31 -7.40 -7.73 -0.30
N GLN A 32 -6.47 -7.64 -1.27
CA GLN A 32 -5.89 -8.82 -1.94
C GLN A 32 -4.70 -9.42 -1.18
N ALA A 33 -4.21 -8.74 -0.14
CA ALA A 33 -2.99 -9.12 0.56
C ALA A 33 -3.11 -10.46 1.31
N GLU A 34 -4.33 -10.88 1.69
CA GLU A 34 -4.57 -12.19 2.31
C GLU A 34 -4.27 -13.35 1.35
N LEU A 35 -4.58 -13.19 0.06
CA LEU A 35 -4.39 -14.22 -0.96
C LEU A 35 -2.96 -14.21 -1.52
N CYS A 36 -2.40 -13.01 -1.74
CA CYS A 36 -1.11 -12.82 -2.40
C CYS A 36 -0.27 -11.70 -1.76
N PRO A 37 0.26 -11.90 -0.53
CA PRO A 37 0.92 -10.83 0.23
C PRO A 37 2.20 -10.28 -0.43
N GLN A 38 2.95 -11.14 -1.13
CA GLN A 38 4.22 -10.76 -1.78
C GLN A 38 4.02 -9.84 -3.01
N PRO A 39 3.11 -10.16 -3.95
CA PRO A 39 2.71 -9.23 -5.00
C PRO A 39 2.18 -7.91 -4.45
N VAL A 40 1.29 -7.93 -3.46
CA VAL A 40 0.72 -6.70 -2.88
C VAL A 40 1.81 -5.84 -2.23
N GLN A 41 2.72 -6.44 -1.47
CA GLN A 41 3.86 -5.74 -0.90
C GLN A 41 4.72 -5.08 -1.98
N SER A 42 5.02 -5.81 -3.07
CA SER A 42 5.83 -5.30 -4.18
C SER A 42 5.15 -4.14 -4.89
N THR A 43 3.84 -4.24 -5.12
CA THR A 43 3.02 -3.18 -5.72
C THR A 43 2.97 -1.95 -4.83
N LEU A 44 2.74 -2.10 -3.53
CA LEU A 44 2.74 -0.97 -2.58
C LEU A 44 4.12 -0.29 -2.51
N ARG A 45 5.22 -1.04 -2.59
CA ARG A 45 6.57 -0.47 -2.71
C ARG A 45 6.80 0.27 -4.03
N ALA A 46 6.18 -0.16 -5.13
CA ALA A 46 6.23 0.58 -6.38
C ALA A 46 5.41 1.88 -6.30
N CYS A 47 4.25 1.85 -5.63
CA CYS A 47 3.41 3.03 -5.39
C CYS A 47 4.16 4.14 -4.65
N THR A 48 5.06 3.80 -3.70
CA THR A 48 5.83 4.83 -2.99
C THR A 48 6.81 5.59 -3.87
N LEU A 49 7.10 5.11 -5.09
CA LEU A 49 8.02 5.73 -6.04
C LEU A 49 7.33 6.63 -7.07
N VAL A 50 5.99 6.68 -7.10
CA VAL A 50 5.23 7.40 -8.14
C VAL A 50 5.29 8.91 -7.95
N ASN A 51 4.81 9.41 -6.82
CA ASN A 51 4.88 10.82 -6.43
C ASN A 51 4.65 10.96 -4.91
N ARG A 52 4.65 12.21 -4.41
CA ARG A 52 4.49 12.49 -2.98
C ARG A 52 3.15 12.03 -2.39
N THR A 53 2.05 12.12 -3.13
CA THR A 53 0.72 11.66 -2.67
C THR A 53 0.72 10.14 -2.49
N TRP A 54 1.11 9.41 -3.53
CA TRP A 54 1.20 7.95 -3.49
C TRP A 54 2.21 7.45 -2.45
N PHE A 55 3.30 8.19 -2.24
CA PHE A 55 4.26 7.90 -1.18
C PHE A 55 3.60 7.91 0.20
N PHE A 56 2.88 8.98 0.55
CA PHE A 56 2.25 9.07 1.88
C PHE A 56 1.22 7.97 2.08
N ASP A 57 0.32 7.80 1.12
CA ASP A 57 -0.78 6.83 1.28
C ASP A 57 -0.23 5.39 1.27
N ALA A 58 0.61 5.01 0.30
CA ALA A 58 1.15 3.66 0.23
C ALA A 58 2.03 3.31 1.44
N THR A 59 2.71 4.30 2.04
CA THR A 59 3.45 4.10 3.29
C THR A 59 2.51 3.73 4.43
N ILE A 60 1.33 4.35 4.55
CA ILE A 60 0.34 3.98 5.57
C ILE A 60 -0.04 2.50 5.42
N PHE A 61 -0.38 2.04 4.21
CA PHE A 61 -0.76 0.65 3.97
C PHE A 61 0.40 -0.35 4.18
N LEU A 62 1.64 0.02 3.86
CA LEU A 62 2.82 -0.82 4.12
C LEU A 62 3.10 -1.04 5.60
N TYR A 63 2.89 -0.02 6.44
CA TYR A 63 3.32 -0.05 7.85
C TYR A 63 2.17 -0.31 8.83
N ARG A 64 0.91 -0.13 8.42
CA ARG A 64 -0.27 -0.52 9.22
C ARG A 64 -0.36 -2.04 9.40
N ASN A 65 0.03 -2.80 8.38
CA ASN A 65 -0.10 -4.27 8.36
C ASN A 65 1.26 -4.98 8.37
N PRO A 66 1.65 -5.60 9.50
CA PRO A 66 2.96 -6.24 9.66
C PRO A 66 3.21 -7.38 8.65
N TYR A 67 2.15 -8.08 8.25
CA TYR A 67 2.22 -9.21 7.31
C TYR A 67 2.53 -8.74 5.87
N ILE A 68 1.99 -7.59 5.46
CA ILE A 68 2.32 -6.94 4.19
C ILE A 68 3.75 -6.41 4.24
N ARG A 69 4.12 -5.75 5.36
CA ARG A 69 5.46 -5.16 5.53
C ARG A 69 6.59 -6.16 5.39
N ASN A 70 6.43 -7.33 5.98
CA ASN A 70 7.52 -8.26 6.20
C ASN A 70 7.39 -9.55 5.37
N GLY A 71 6.28 -9.73 4.63
CA GLY A 71 6.03 -10.89 3.77
C GLY A 71 5.72 -12.18 4.56
N ARG A 72 5.37 -13.26 3.87
CA ARG A 72 4.90 -14.54 4.47
C ARG A 72 5.89 -15.17 5.47
N ASP A 73 7.20 -14.94 5.31
CA ASP A 73 8.24 -15.43 6.23
C ASP A 73 8.27 -14.70 7.59
N SER A 74 7.57 -13.58 7.67
CA SER A 74 7.53 -12.77 8.90
C SER A 74 6.55 -13.30 9.93
N GLU A 75 5.47 -13.97 9.53
CA GLU A 75 4.60 -14.67 10.47
C GLU A 75 5.36 -15.77 11.19
N VAL A 76 6.25 -16.48 10.49
CA VAL A 76 7.11 -17.50 11.11
C VAL A 76 8.05 -16.86 12.13
N LYS A 77 8.66 -15.71 11.80
CA LYS A 77 9.56 -14.99 12.71
C LYS A 77 8.83 -14.35 13.89
N ILE A 78 7.65 -13.78 13.68
CA ILE A 78 6.81 -13.18 14.74
C ILE A 78 6.24 -14.28 15.64
N ASN A 79 5.73 -15.37 15.08
CA ASN A 79 5.25 -16.52 15.86
C ASN A 79 6.40 -17.20 16.61
N ALA A 80 7.60 -17.28 16.02
CA ALA A 80 8.79 -17.75 16.72
C ALA A 80 9.13 -16.82 17.89
N LEU A 81 9.16 -15.50 17.68
CA LEU A 81 9.43 -14.51 18.73
C LEU A 81 8.42 -14.58 19.87
N VAL A 82 7.12 -14.65 19.55
CA VAL A 82 6.04 -14.77 20.54
C VAL A 82 6.16 -16.08 21.33
N ARG A 83 6.48 -17.19 20.67
CA ARG A 83 6.76 -18.47 21.35
C ARG A 83 7.95 -18.34 22.27
N THR A 84 9.07 -17.77 21.80
CA THR A 84 10.27 -17.57 22.61
C THR A 84 9.97 -16.74 23.85
N LEU A 85 9.28 -15.60 23.72
CA LEU A 85 8.88 -14.77 24.86
C LEU A 85 8.00 -15.54 25.86
N ASN A 86 7.04 -16.33 25.37
CA ASN A 86 6.18 -17.14 26.23
C ASN A 86 6.93 -18.28 26.94
N THR A 87 7.94 -18.89 26.30
CA THR A 87 8.76 -19.92 26.94
C THR A 87 9.76 -19.33 27.94
N THR A 88 10.38 -18.19 27.61
CA THR A 88 11.36 -17.54 28.48
C THR A 88 10.71 -17.03 29.77
N ASN A 89 9.49 -16.50 29.69
CA ASN A 89 8.74 -16.08 30.88
C ASN A 89 8.25 -17.23 31.77
N ARG A 90 8.15 -18.46 31.25
CA ARG A 90 7.79 -19.64 32.05
C ARG A 90 8.96 -20.30 32.75
N GLY A 91 10.20 -19.99 32.38
CA GLY A 91 11.42 -20.55 33.00
C GLY A 91 12.01 -19.68 34.12
N LEU A 92 11.35 -18.57 34.48
CA LEU A 92 11.78 -17.62 35.50
C LEU A 92 10.95 -17.69 36.81
N TYR A 93 10.11 -18.72 36.96
CA TYR A 93 9.37 -19.02 38.19
C TYR A 93 9.76 -20.39 38.73
#